data_AF-A0A3D0NME9-F1
#
_entry.id   AF-A0A3D0NME9-F1
#
_cell.length_a   1.000
_cell.length_b   1.000
_cell.length_c   1.000
_cell.angle_alpha   90.00
_cell.angle_beta   90.00
_cell.angle_gamma   90.00
#
_symmetry.space_group_name_H-M   'P 1'
#
loop_
_entity.id
_entity.type
_entity.pdbx_description
1 polymer ?
#
loop_
_entity_poly.entity_id
_entity_poly.type
_entity_poly.pdbx_seq_one_letter_code
_entity_poly.pdbx_strand_id
1 'polypeptide(L)'
;TGWQRQAHFFIRNGQPIHRLIEASPGATNLFPDVAHHLQIASGRMPSQLIDVPGLTASARFCAANGITFDGVIANPSNVREYLNLLAPMHLLRVTDRWGMLGLRPALPVTIAHAIDTSPLTPVMTFDESNSSEFQVTRRPISDRKAFAALVLWRDQPENDVGVTQATEVRYAGTAIDGPYEDLDGSEFMTRELHAVRAGALRLAQRRHITHDASWVVVPTPQIAALRAGDIVRVDRARNPVVGAPTTWSYLYEIETISGPLLGPWTIQASHHPVNDAGSSLLALEVAGAAVA
;
A
#
# COMPACT_ATOMS: atom_id res chain seq x y z
N THR A 1 -15.81 -47.71 9.72
CA THR A 1 -14.74 -46.77 9.32
C THR A 1 -15.37 -45.57 8.60
N GLY A 2 -15.83 -44.54 9.32
CA GLY A 2 -16.61 -43.48 8.66
C GLY A 2 -16.88 -42.19 9.41
N TRP A 3 -16.15 -41.88 10.50
CA TRP A 3 -16.52 -40.78 11.41
C TRP A 3 -15.57 -39.56 11.38
N GLN A 4 -14.67 -39.47 10.39
CA GLN A 4 -13.81 -38.29 10.18
C GLN A 4 -14.06 -37.65 8.81
N ARG A 5 -15.33 -37.39 8.48
CA ARG A 5 -15.64 -36.49 7.37
C ARG A 5 -15.75 -35.08 7.96
N GLN A 6 -14.70 -34.28 7.78
CA GLN A 6 -14.81 -32.84 7.98
C GLN A 6 -15.88 -32.32 7.01
N ALA A 7 -16.98 -31.82 7.55
CA ALA A 7 -17.99 -31.14 6.75
C ALA A 7 -17.49 -29.72 6.49
N HIS A 8 -17.20 -29.40 5.23
CA HIS A 8 -16.92 -28.03 4.81
C HIS A 8 -18.27 -27.39 4.44
N PHE A 9 -18.72 -26.44 5.25
CA PHE A 9 -19.93 -25.67 4.95
C PHE A 9 -19.52 -24.38 4.22
N PHE A 10 -19.98 -24.22 2.99
CA PHE A 10 -19.86 -22.94 2.27
C PHE A 10 -20.96 -22.00 2.76
N ILE A 11 -20.58 -20.97 3.51
CA ILE A 11 -21.52 -19.95 3.96
C ILE A 11 -21.62 -18.89 2.86
N ARG A 12 -22.72 -18.92 2.08
CA ARG A 12 -22.94 -17.99 0.95
C ARG A 12 -22.84 -16.52 1.34
N ASN A 13 -23.34 -16.19 2.53
CA ASN A 13 -23.24 -14.86 3.11
C ASN A 13 -22.34 -15.01 4.33
N GLY A 14 -21.07 -14.60 4.21
CA GLY A 14 -20.10 -14.66 5.30
C GLY A 14 -20.57 -13.95 6.57
N GLN A 15 -19.71 -13.87 7.59
CA GLN A 15 -20.10 -13.24 8.86
C GLN A 15 -20.57 -11.79 8.62
N PRO A 16 -21.77 -11.39 9.09
CA PRO A 16 -22.20 -10.01 8.98
C PRO A 16 -21.32 -9.15 9.89
N ILE A 17 -20.59 -8.22 9.28
CA ILE A 17 -19.76 -7.24 9.99
C ILE A 17 -20.20 -5.83 9.64
N HIS A 18 -19.69 -4.84 10.38
CA HIS A 18 -20.00 -3.44 10.09
C HIS A 18 -19.30 -3.01 8.80
N ARG A 19 -20.10 -2.69 7.77
CA ARG A 19 -19.61 -2.19 6.48
C ARG A 19 -19.32 -0.70 6.57
N LEU A 20 -18.11 -0.29 6.28
CA LEU A 20 -17.65 1.08 6.45
C LEU A 20 -18.24 2.06 5.42
N ILE A 21 -18.68 1.55 4.27
CA ILE A 21 -19.24 2.38 3.19
C ILE A 21 -20.72 2.66 3.47
N GLU A 22 -21.51 1.63 3.77
CA GLU A 22 -22.95 1.73 4.03
C GLU A 22 -23.29 2.07 5.48
N ALA A 23 -22.31 2.04 6.38
CA ALA A 23 -22.48 2.22 7.83
C ALA A 23 -23.52 1.27 8.45
N SER A 24 -23.66 0.06 7.90
CA SER A 24 -24.63 -0.94 8.35
C SER A 24 -24.00 -2.33 8.50
N PRO A 25 -24.51 -3.20 9.37
CA PRO A 25 -24.15 -4.62 9.36
C PRO A 25 -24.52 -5.26 8.02
N GLY A 26 -23.66 -6.13 7.51
CA GLY A 26 -23.89 -6.88 6.29
C GLY A 26 -22.70 -7.76 5.92
N ALA A 27 -22.88 -8.62 4.92
CA ALA A 27 -21.76 -9.34 4.32
C ALA A 27 -20.91 -8.37 3.48
N THR A 28 -19.59 -8.54 3.55
CA THR A 28 -18.62 -7.75 2.80
C THR A 28 -17.41 -8.61 2.48
N ASN A 29 -16.76 -8.31 1.36
CA ASN A 29 -15.50 -8.88 0.93
C ASN A 29 -14.41 -7.80 0.86
N LEU A 30 -14.57 -6.69 1.58
CA LEU A 30 -13.59 -5.61 1.64
C LEU A 30 -12.67 -5.81 2.84
N PHE A 31 -11.37 -5.94 2.58
CA PHE A 31 -10.37 -6.07 3.65
C PHE A 31 -10.42 -4.96 4.71
N PRO A 32 -10.67 -3.67 4.37
CA PRO A 32 -10.79 -2.63 5.39
C PRO A 32 -11.96 -2.80 6.36
N ASP A 33 -13.08 -3.39 5.92
CA ASP A 33 -14.20 -3.72 6.82
C ASP A 33 -13.80 -4.83 7.80
N VAL A 34 -13.08 -5.84 7.31
CA VAL A 34 -12.53 -6.92 8.12
C VAL A 34 -11.51 -6.36 9.12
N ALA A 35 -10.62 -5.46 8.68
CA ALA A 35 -9.66 -4.78 9.55
C ALA A 35 -10.35 -4.02 10.69
N HIS A 36 -11.38 -3.23 10.37
CA HIS A 36 -12.19 -2.53 11.37
C HIS A 36 -12.86 -3.50 12.35
N HIS A 37 -13.43 -4.58 11.85
CA HIS A 37 -14.06 -5.60 12.69
C HIS A 37 -13.05 -6.25 13.65
N LEU A 38 -11.87 -6.65 13.17
CA LEU A 38 -10.81 -7.25 13.99
C LEU A 38 -10.31 -6.29 15.07
N GLN A 39 -10.16 -5.01 14.74
CA GLN A 39 -9.75 -3.98 15.68
C GLN A 39 -10.75 -3.85 16.85
N ILE A 40 -12.05 -3.79 16.56
CA ILE A 40 -13.11 -3.76 17.59
C ILE A 40 -13.18 -5.08 18.36
N ALA A 41 -13.21 -6.21 17.64
CA ALA A 41 -13.37 -7.54 18.24
C ALA A 41 -12.19 -7.93 19.14
N SER A 42 -11.00 -7.38 18.90
CA SER A 42 -9.83 -7.60 19.76
C SER A 42 -10.05 -7.11 21.19
N GLY A 43 -10.94 -6.12 21.41
CA GLY A 43 -11.21 -5.50 22.71
C GLY A 43 -10.02 -4.78 23.34
N ARG A 44 -8.86 -4.73 22.66
CA ARG A 44 -7.60 -4.16 23.19
C ARG A 44 -7.36 -2.72 22.76
N MET A 45 -8.10 -2.25 21.76
CA MET A 45 -7.96 -0.91 21.22
C MET A 45 -9.24 -0.11 21.48
N PRO A 46 -9.17 1.02 22.22
CA PRO A 46 -10.27 1.97 22.31
C PRO A 46 -10.71 2.44 20.93
N SER A 47 -12.02 2.65 20.74
CA SER A 47 -12.56 3.08 19.44
C SER A 47 -12.00 4.41 18.95
N GLN A 48 -11.50 5.26 19.87
CA GLN A 48 -10.87 6.53 19.56
C GLN A 48 -9.47 6.38 18.92
N LEU A 49 -8.86 5.19 19.03
CA LEU A 49 -7.57 4.87 18.41
C LEU A 49 -7.75 4.14 17.07
N ILE A 50 -8.95 4.16 16.50
CA ILE A 50 -9.26 3.59 15.18
C ILE A 50 -9.46 4.73 14.19
N ASP A 51 -8.65 4.79 13.12
CA ASP A 51 -8.84 5.76 12.04
C ASP A 51 -9.94 5.28 11.09
N VAL A 52 -11.19 5.36 11.56
CA VAL A 52 -12.39 5.01 10.77
C VAL A 52 -12.43 5.76 9.43
N PRO A 53 -12.14 7.08 9.35
CA PRO A 53 -12.08 7.78 8.06
C PRO A 53 -11.06 7.18 7.08
N GLY A 54 -9.86 6.81 7.54
CA GLY A 54 -8.84 6.15 6.71
C GLY A 54 -9.29 4.78 6.22
N LEU A 55 -9.90 3.98 7.11
CA LEU A 55 -10.47 2.68 6.78
C LEU A 55 -11.61 2.80 5.76
N THR A 56 -12.53 3.76 5.91
CA THR A 56 -13.60 4.01 4.94
C THR A 56 -13.05 4.44 3.58
N ALA A 57 -12.03 5.31 3.54
CA ALA A 57 -11.38 5.71 2.29
C ALA A 57 -10.72 4.50 1.59
N SER A 58 -10.06 3.63 2.36
CA SER A 58 -9.49 2.39 1.86
C SER A 58 -10.56 1.40 1.38
N ALA A 59 -11.69 1.29 2.07
CA ALA A 59 -12.81 0.43 1.66
C ALA A 59 -13.34 0.86 0.27
N ARG A 60 -13.54 2.17 0.07
CA ARG A 60 -13.97 2.72 -1.21
C ARG A 60 -12.93 2.48 -2.32
N PHE A 61 -11.64 2.58 -2.00
CA PHE A 61 -10.56 2.26 -2.93
C PHE A 61 -10.57 0.78 -3.34
N CYS A 62 -10.68 -0.14 -2.39
CA CYS A 62 -10.76 -1.58 -2.69
C CYS A 62 -11.99 -1.89 -3.55
N ALA A 63 -13.15 -1.32 -3.20
CA ALA A 63 -14.39 -1.49 -3.96
C ALA A 63 -14.27 -0.96 -5.41
N ALA A 64 -13.73 0.25 -5.60
CA ALA A 64 -13.57 0.87 -6.92
C ALA A 64 -12.59 0.12 -7.83
N ASN A 65 -11.58 -0.55 -7.24
CA ASN A 65 -10.56 -1.27 -8.00
C ASN A 65 -10.77 -2.79 -8.03
N GLY A 66 -11.87 -3.29 -7.48
CA GLY A 66 -12.21 -4.72 -7.48
C GLY A 66 -11.26 -5.60 -6.67
N ILE A 67 -10.64 -5.03 -5.63
CA ILE A 67 -9.71 -5.69 -4.70
C ILE A 67 -10.55 -6.27 -3.56
N THR A 68 -10.51 -7.59 -3.38
CA THR A 68 -11.39 -8.30 -2.44
C THR A 68 -10.61 -9.15 -1.44
N PHE A 69 -11.28 -9.53 -0.37
CA PHE A 69 -10.82 -10.43 0.66
C PHE A 69 -11.89 -11.49 0.87
N ASP A 70 -11.60 -12.71 0.43
CA ASP A 70 -12.47 -13.88 0.54
C ASP A 70 -11.78 -14.99 1.36
N GLY A 71 -11.08 -14.57 2.43
CA GLY A 71 -10.29 -15.46 3.29
C GLY A 71 -11.00 -15.86 4.58
N VAL A 72 -10.49 -16.93 5.19
CA VAL A 72 -10.92 -17.39 6.53
C VAL A 72 -9.86 -17.05 7.55
N ILE A 73 -10.25 -16.36 8.62
CA ILE A 73 -9.35 -16.04 9.73
C ILE A 73 -9.51 -17.12 10.81
N ALA A 74 -8.70 -18.16 10.72
CA ALA A 74 -8.79 -19.31 11.63
C ALA A 74 -7.84 -19.20 12.84
N ASN A 75 -6.65 -18.59 12.64
CA ASN A 75 -5.59 -18.60 13.63
C ASN A 75 -5.49 -17.27 14.39
N PRO A 76 -5.33 -17.30 15.73
CA PRO A 76 -5.12 -16.09 16.50
C PRO A 76 -3.75 -15.49 16.15
N SER A 77 -3.75 -14.26 15.66
CA SER A 77 -2.55 -13.48 15.37
C SER A 77 -2.68 -12.07 15.91
N ASN A 78 -1.57 -11.34 16.01
CA ASN A 78 -1.61 -9.93 16.37
C ASN A 78 -2.28 -9.14 15.24
N VAL A 79 -3.32 -8.35 15.55
CA VAL A 79 -4.07 -7.58 14.53
C VAL A 79 -3.14 -6.67 13.71
N ARG A 80 -2.20 -5.98 14.34
CA ARG A 80 -1.28 -5.09 13.60
C ARG A 80 -0.35 -5.87 12.66
N GLU A 81 0.15 -7.00 13.12
CA GLU A 81 0.99 -7.89 12.29
C GLU A 81 0.20 -8.45 11.11
N TYR A 82 -1.02 -8.90 11.36
CA TYR A 82 -1.94 -9.37 10.33
C TYR A 82 -2.25 -8.30 9.27
N LEU A 83 -2.52 -7.06 9.71
CA LEU A 83 -2.74 -5.94 8.80
C LEU A 83 -1.48 -5.58 8.00
N ASN A 84 -0.29 -5.59 8.61
CA ASN A 84 0.96 -5.32 7.92
C ASN A 84 1.29 -6.38 6.85
N LEU A 85 0.94 -7.64 7.10
CA LEU A 85 1.14 -8.73 6.15
C LEU A 85 0.20 -8.60 4.93
N LEU A 86 -1.08 -8.31 5.17
CA LEU A 86 -2.10 -8.35 4.12
C LEU A 86 -2.32 -7.00 3.41
N ALA A 87 -2.04 -5.87 4.05
CA ALA A 87 -2.26 -4.56 3.44
C ALA A 87 -1.53 -4.41 2.09
N PRO A 88 -0.23 -4.77 1.94
CA PRO A 88 0.47 -4.67 0.66
C PRO A 88 -0.20 -5.49 -0.45
N MET A 89 -0.71 -6.67 -0.10
CA MET A 89 -1.42 -7.56 -1.02
C MET A 89 -2.77 -6.99 -1.46
N HIS A 90 -3.35 -6.04 -0.73
CA HIS A 90 -4.57 -5.31 -1.11
C HIS A 90 -4.28 -3.92 -1.70
N LEU A 91 -3.02 -3.64 -2.07
CA LEU A 91 -2.56 -2.31 -2.50
C LEU A 91 -2.83 -1.22 -1.46
N LEU A 92 -2.80 -1.60 -0.19
CA LEU A 92 -2.95 -0.72 0.96
C LEU A 92 -1.64 -0.68 1.76
N ARG A 93 -1.57 0.28 2.67
CA ARG A 93 -0.55 0.36 3.72
C ARG A 93 -1.21 0.57 5.07
N VAL A 94 -0.57 0.08 6.11
CA VAL A 94 -0.96 0.40 7.49
C VAL A 94 -0.47 1.81 7.80
N THR A 95 -1.31 2.60 8.46
CA THR A 95 -0.98 3.95 8.87
C THR A 95 -1.28 4.12 10.35
N ASP A 96 -0.36 4.74 11.09
CA ASP A 96 -0.59 5.19 12.46
C ASP A 96 -0.72 6.73 12.44
N ARG A 97 -1.96 7.24 12.38
CA ARG A 97 -2.26 8.67 12.36
C ARG A 97 -2.48 9.15 13.78
N TRP A 98 -1.52 9.88 14.37
CA TRP A 98 -1.63 10.37 15.76
C TRP A 98 -1.93 9.26 16.78
N GLY A 99 -1.36 8.07 16.58
CA GLY A 99 -1.64 6.89 17.39
C GLY A 99 -2.95 6.16 17.04
N MET A 100 -3.71 6.64 16.04
CA MET A 100 -4.85 5.93 15.49
C MET A 100 -4.40 4.95 14.40
N LEU A 101 -4.72 3.67 14.57
CA LEU A 101 -4.41 2.63 13.60
C LEU A 101 -5.46 2.65 12.48
N GLY A 102 -4.99 2.68 11.23
CA GLY A 102 -5.85 2.67 10.05
C GLY A 102 -5.17 2.03 8.84
N LEU A 103 -5.86 2.11 7.71
CA LEU A 103 -5.33 1.75 6.41
C LEU A 103 -5.43 2.94 5.47
N ARG A 104 -4.52 3.01 4.51
CA ARG A 104 -4.56 3.96 3.39
C ARG A 104 -4.18 3.26 2.10
N PRO A 105 -4.70 3.68 0.93
CA PRO A 105 -4.21 3.21 -0.36
C PRO A 105 -2.70 3.43 -0.52
N ALA A 106 -2.02 2.44 -1.10
CA ALA A 106 -0.59 2.52 -1.38
C ALA A 106 -0.29 3.35 -2.64
N LEU A 107 -1.31 3.66 -3.43
CA LEU A 107 -1.22 4.41 -4.69
C LEU A 107 -2.05 5.69 -4.60
N PRO A 108 -1.73 6.71 -5.40
CA PRO A 108 -2.58 7.89 -5.61
C PRO A 108 -4.02 7.50 -6.01
N VAL A 109 -4.99 8.28 -5.54
CA VAL A 109 -6.42 7.94 -5.65
C VAL A 109 -7.21 9.13 -6.16
N THR A 110 -8.09 8.87 -7.14
CA THR A 110 -9.00 9.85 -7.70
C THR A 110 -10.17 10.15 -6.74
N ILE A 111 -10.95 11.19 -7.04
CA ILE A 111 -12.20 11.48 -6.30
C ILE A 111 -13.17 10.29 -6.35
N ALA A 112 -13.16 9.51 -7.44
CA ALA A 112 -13.97 8.31 -7.62
C ALA A 112 -13.37 7.05 -6.95
N HIS A 113 -12.30 7.19 -6.17
CA HIS A 113 -11.61 6.11 -5.47
C HIS A 113 -10.86 5.09 -6.36
N ALA A 114 -10.79 5.32 -7.67
CA ALA A 114 -9.94 4.56 -8.58
C ALA A 114 -8.46 4.97 -8.46
N ILE A 115 -7.54 4.10 -8.89
CA ILE A 115 -6.11 4.42 -9.02
C ILE A 115 -5.93 5.64 -9.92
N ASP A 116 -5.27 6.68 -9.41
CA ASP A 116 -5.02 7.91 -10.14
C ASP A 116 -3.75 7.81 -10.97
N THR A 117 -3.90 7.99 -12.29
CA THR A 117 -2.81 7.97 -13.28
C THR A 117 -2.51 9.38 -13.82
N SER A 118 -3.17 10.40 -13.30
CA SER A 118 -2.95 11.79 -13.69
C SER A 118 -1.70 12.39 -13.02
N PRO A 119 -1.22 13.55 -13.50
CA PRO A 119 -0.12 14.28 -12.87
C PRO A 119 -0.39 14.58 -11.39
N LEU A 120 0.56 14.23 -10.52
CA LEU A 120 0.42 14.42 -9.09
C LEU A 120 0.65 15.87 -8.69
N THR A 121 -0.19 16.36 -7.78
CA THR A 121 0.06 17.60 -7.05
C THR A 121 0.61 17.25 -5.66
N PRO A 122 1.87 17.57 -5.35
CA PRO A 122 2.43 17.30 -4.02
C PRO A 122 1.70 18.13 -2.97
N VAL A 123 1.51 17.55 -1.78
CA VAL A 123 0.83 18.19 -0.65
C VAL A 123 1.64 19.39 -0.12
N MET A 124 2.97 19.30 -0.20
CA MET A 124 3.90 20.33 0.24
C MET A 124 5.22 20.21 -0.54
N THR A 125 5.91 21.34 -0.69
CA THR A 125 7.28 21.40 -1.22
C THR A 125 8.25 21.78 -0.11
N PHE A 126 9.33 21.01 0.02
CA PHE A 126 10.43 21.28 0.93
C PHE A 126 11.64 21.81 0.16
N ASP A 127 12.17 22.95 0.60
CA ASP A 127 13.37 23.61 0.06
C ASP A 127 14.29 24.03 1.21
N GLU A 128 15.38 24.74 0.92
CA GLU A 128 16.33 25.22 1.93
C GLU A 128 15.72 26.21 2.94
N SER A 129 14.53 26.77 2.68
CA SER A 129 13.88 27.73 3.57
C SER A 129 13.09 27.07 4.70
N ASN A 130 12.58 25.86 4.48
CA ASN A 130 11.66 25.18 5.39
C ASN A 130 12.13 23.80 5.85
N SER A 131 13.33 23.39 5.44
CA SER A 131 13.93 22.11 5.84
C SER A 131 15.45 22.16 5.83
N SER A 132 16.06 21.36 6.69
CA SER A 132 17.51 21.27 6.88
C SER A 132 17.97 19.80 6.91
N GLU A 133 19.28 19.59 6.95
CA GLU A 133 19.90 18.25 7.12
C GLU A 133 19.39 17.19 6.12
N PHE A 134 19.21 17.59 4.86
CA PHE A 134 18.76 16.67 3.81
C PHE A 134 19.83 15.63 3.50
N GLN A 135 19.46 14.36 3.64
CA GLN A 135 20.28 13.19 3.37
C GLN A 135 19.55 12.26 2.41
N VAL A 136 20.30 11.66 1.48
CA VAL A 136 19.78 10.69 0.51
C VAL A 136 20.60 9.41 0.60
N THR A 137 19.91 8.29 0.81
CA THR A 137 20.48 6.95 0.81
C THR A 137 19.98 6.22 -0.43
N ARG A 138 20.87 5.94 -1.38
CA ARG A 138 20.52 5.19 -2.59
C ARG A 138 20.37 3.70 -2.27
N ARG A 139 19.31 3.09 -2.78
CA ARG A 139 19.14 1.64 -2.73
C ARG A 139 20.17 0.98 -3.65
N PRO A 140 20.83 -0.11 -3.21
CA PRO A 140 21.85 -0.76 -4.00
C PRO A 140 21.22 -1.40 -5.25
N ILE A 141 22.02 -1.54 -6.30
CA ILE A 141 21.55 -2.10 -7.59
C ILE A 141 21.10 -3.56 -7.43
N SER A 142 21.68 -4.31 -6.48
CA SER A 142 21.26 -5.68 -6.13
C SER A 142 19.77 -5.75 -5.79
N ASP A 143 19.29 -4.80 -5.00
CA ASP A 143 17.93 -4.80 -4.46
C ASP A 143 16.90 -4.39 -5.50
N ARG A 144 17.38 -3.78 -6.60
CA ARG A 144 16.60 -3.29 -7.74
C ARG A 144 16.71 -4.18 -8.98
N LYS A 145 17.34 -5.36 -8.86
CA LYS A 145 17.39 -6.34 -9.94
C LYS A 145 15.97 -6.77 -10.32
N ALA A 146 15.76 -6.96 -11.63
CA ALA A 146 14.51 -7.52 -12.12
C ALA A 146 14.33 -8.94 -11.57
N PHE A 147 13.08 -9.28 -11.27
CA PHE A 147 12.65 -10.59 -10.81
C PHE A 147 11.26 -10.86 -11.42
N ALA A 148 10.80 -12.10 -11.37
CA ALA A 148 9.44 -12.48 -11.72
C ALA A 148 8.64 -12.71 -10.43
N ALA A 149 7.47 -12.08 -10.31
CA ALA A 149 6.58 -12.29 -9.18
C ALA A 149 5.62 -13.45 -9.50
N LEU A 150 5.72 -14.55 -8.75
CA LEU A 150 4.77 -15.66 -8.85
C LEU A 150 3.66 -15.43 -7.81
N VAL A 151 2.51 -14.98 -8.26
CA VAL A 151 1.40 -14.63 -7.36
C VAL A 151 0.41 -15.78 -7.30
N LEU A 152 0.30 -16.41 -6.14
CA LEU A 152 -0.68 -17.46 -5.89
C LEU A 152 -2.03 -16.84 -5.53
N TRP A 153 -3.09 -17.31 -6.17
CA TRP A 153 -4.48 -16.89 -5.92
C TRP A 153 -5.41 -18.11 -6.06
N ARG A 154 -6.67 -17.98 -5.67
CA ARG A 154 -7.62 -19.10 -5.69
C ARG A 154 -8.73 -18.86 -6.70
N ASP A 155 -8.82 -19.67 -7.73
CA ASP A 155 -10.01 -19.71 -8.57
C ASP A 155 -11.12 -20.42 -7.80
N GLN A 156 -12.17 -19.68 -7.42
CA GLN A 156 -13.25 -20.15 -6.57
C GLN A 156 -14.59 -19.99 -7.31
N PRO A 157 -15.02 -20.99 -8.09
CA PRO A 157 -16.35 -21.00 -8.66
C PRO A 157 -17.42 -21.13 -7.56
N GLU A 158 -18.63 -20.66 -7.84
CA GLU A 158 -19.72 -20.54 -6.84
C GLU A 158 -20.12 -21.89 -6.21
N ASN A 159 -19.97 -23.00 -6.94
CA ASN A 159 -20.46 -24.33 -6.54
C ASN A 159 -19.37 -25.42 -6.56
N ASP A 160 -18.08 -25.06 -6.56
CA ASP A 160 -17.00 -26.06 -6.55
C ASP A 160 -15.92 -25.71 -5.51
N VAL A 161 -15.01 -26.64 -5.28
CA VAL A 161 -13.83 -26.41 -4.44
C VAL A 161 -12.88 -25.46 -5.18
N GLY A 162 -12.40 -24.44 -4.47
CA GLY A 162 -11.42 -23.52 -5.04
C GLY A 162 -10.10 -24.21 -5.34
N VAL A 163 -9.49 -23.84 -6.46
CA VAL A 163 -8.20 -24.35 -6.90
C VAL A 163 -7.17 -23.23 -6.83
N THR A 164 -6.03 -23.49 -6.20
CA THR A 164 -4.91 -22.56 -6.20
C THR A 164 -4.29 -22.49 -7.59
N GLN A 165 -4.24 -21.27 -8.14
CA GLN A 165 -3.61 -20.92 -9.39
C GLN A 165 -2.39 -20.04 -9.11
N ALA A 166 -1.46 -20.00 -10.06
CA ALA A 166 -0.29 -19.13 -10.00
C ALA A 166 -0.22 -18.27 -11.25
N THR A 167 -0.19 -16.96 -11.08
CA THR A 167 0.00 -16.01 -12.18
C THR A 167 1.37 -15.38 -12.05
N GLU A 168 2.16 -15.49 -13.12
CA GLU A 168 3.48 -14.89 -13.18
C GLU A 168 3.40 -13.47 -13.72
N VAL A 169 3.92 -12.50 -12.97
CA VAL A 169 4.03 -11.11 -13.39
C VAL A 169 5.51 -10.77 -13.57
N ARG A 170 5.88 -10.24 -14.74
CA ARG A 170 7.24 -9.79 -15.05
C ARG A 170 7.24 -8.66 -16.09
N TYR A 171 8.35 -7.92 -16.17
CA TYR A 171 8.57 -7.06 -17.33
C TYR A 171 9.07 -7.88 -18.52
N ALA A 172 8.60 -7.52 -19.71
CA ALA A 172 9.00 -8.17 -20.96
C ALA A 172 10.53 -8.20 -21.12
N GLY A 173 11.06 -9.38 -21.46
CA GLY A 173 12.50 -9.59 -21.67
C GLY A 173 13.36 -9.59 -20.40
N THR A 174 12.76 -9.58 -19.21
CA THR A 174 13.49 -9.61 -17.93
C THR A 174 13.19 -10.88 -17.13
N ALA A 175 14.14 -11.28 -16.27
CA ALA A 175 14.01 -12.40 -15.34
C ALA A 175 13.45 -13.69 -15.97
N ILE A 176 13.84 -13.99 -17.22
CA ILE A 176 13.32 -15.12 -18.01
C ILE A 176 13.50 -16.45 -17.27
N ASP A 177 14.66 -16.62 -16.62
CA ASP A 177 15.02 -17.79 -15.84
C ASP A 177 15.04 -17.49 -14.32
N GLY A 178 14.36 -16.42 -13.89
CA GLY A 178 14.35 -15.92 -12.51
C GLY A 178 15.31 -14.74 -12.24
N PRO A 179 15.48 -14.34 -10.97
CA PRO A 179 14.91 -14.97 -9.77
C PRO A 179 13.38 -14.81 -9.69
N TYR A 180 12.73 -15.79 -9.06
CA TYR A 180 11.29 -15.78 -8.77
C TYR A 180 11.07 -15.36 -7.31
N GLU A 181 10.09 -14.51 -7.04
CA GLU A 181 9.59 -14.25 -5.68
C GLU A 181 8.12 -14.66 -5.59
N ASP A 182 7.82 -15.50 -4.61
CA ASP A 182 6.47 -15.97 -4.36
C ASP A 182 5.69 -14.94 -3.54
N LEU A 183 4.50 -14.59 -4.02
CA LEU A 183 3.52 -13.78 -3.31
C LEU A 183 2.27 -14.63 -3.10
N ASP A 184 2.12 -15.17 -1.89
CA ASP A 184 0.98 -16.03 -1.59
C ASP A 184 -0.24 -15.20 -1.18
N GLY A 185 -1.21 -15.11 -2.08
CA GLY A 185 -2.55 -14.58 -1.83
C GLY A 185 -3.64 -15.66 -1.84
N SER A 186 -3.31 -16.94 -1.96
CA SER A 186 -4.26 -18.04 -2.22
C SER A 186 -5.31 -18.21 -1.12
N GLU A 187 -5.02 -17.75 0.08
CA GLU A 187 -5.97 -17.82 1.19
C GLU A 187 -7.14 -16.85 1.03
N PHE A 188 -6.96 -15.70 0.37
CA PHE A 188 -7.93 -14.59 0.35
C PHE A 188 -8.19 -13.95 -1.01
N MET A 189 -7.28 -14.05 -1.97
CA MET A 189 -7.46 -13.52 -3.33
C MET A 189 -8.22 -14.52 -4.20
N THR A 190 -9.38 -14.11 -4.72
CA THR A 190 -10.20 -14.94 -5.62
C THR A 190 -10.27 -14.44 -7.05
N ARG A 191 -9.54 -13.36 -7.36
CA ARG A 191 -9.54 -12.72 -8.68
C ARG A 191 -8.13 -12.61 -9.21
N GLU A 192 -7.92 -13.10 -10.42
CA GLU A 192 -6.63 -13.01 -11.10
C GLU A 192 -6.15 -11.56 -11.25
N LEU A 193 -7.04 -10.63 -11.62
CA LEU A 193 -6.67 -9.22 -11.77
C LEU A 193 -6.14 -8.60 -10.47
N HIS A 194 -6.65 -9.04 -9.30
CA HIS A 194 -6.13 -8.59 -8.01
C HIS A 194 -4.70 -9.12 -7.81
N ALA A 195 -4.46 -10.41 -8.08
CA ALA A 195 -3.13 -11.02 -8.02
C ALA A 195 -2.13 -10.32 -8.95
N VAL A 196 -2.51 -10.08 -10.21
CA VAL A 196 -1.68 -9.37 -11.20
C VAL A 196 -1.31 -7.97 -10.72
N ARG A 197 -2.26 -7.23 -10.16
CA ARG A 197 -2.03 -5.87 -9.64
C ARG A 197 -1.12 -5.86 -8.42
N ALA A 198 -1.26 -6.83 -7.50
CA ALA A 198 -0.37 -6.98 -6.35
C ALA A 198 1.07 -7.28 -6.81
N GLY A 199 1.24 -8.20 -7.77
CA GLY A 199 2.54 -8.48 -8.39
C GLY A 199 3.14 -7.27 -9.11
N ALA A 200 2.32 -6.55 -9.87
CA ALA A 200 2.74 -5.33 -10.58
C ALA A 200 3.22 -4.25 -9.61
N LEU A 201 2.53 -4.02 -8.49
CA LEU A 201 2.97 -3.06 -7.48
C LEU A 201 4.33 -3.44 -6.91
N ARG A 202 4.53 -4.73 -6.57
CA ARG A 202 5.80 -5.23 -6.03
C ARG A 202 6.96 -5.04 -7.00
N LEU A 203 6.75 -5.35 -8.28
CA LEU A 203 7.72 -5.13 -9.35
C LEU A 203 8.06 -3.65 -9.53
N ALA A 204 7.01 -2.81 -9.61
CA ALA A 204 7.13 -1.38 -9.80
C ALA A 204 7.93 -0.72 -8.66
N GLN A 205 7.62 -1.09 -7.41
CA GLN A 205 8.35 -0.60 -6.23
C GLN A 205 9.84 -0.93 -6.32
N ARG A 206 10.19 -2.18 -6.68
CA ARG A 206 11.60 -2.60 -6.77
C ARG A 206 12.33 -1.91 -7.93
N ARG A 207 11.67 -1.73 -9.07
CA ARG A 207 12.29 -1.12 -10.26
C ARG A 207 12.54 0.38 -10.08
N HIS A 208 11.53 1.10 -9.60
CA HIS A 208 11.45 2.56 -9.71
C HIS A 208 11.77 3.32 -8.43
N ILE A 209 11.63 2.71 -7.24
CA ILE A 209 12.04 3.36 -5.99
C ILE A 209 13.55 3.20 -5.87
N THR A 210 14.28 4.31 -6.05
CA THR A 210 15.74 4.27 -6.24
C THR A 210 16.54 4.71 -5.03
N HIS A 211 15.92 5.46 -4.12
CA HIS A 211 16.57 6.02 -2.95
C HIS A 211 15.53 6.37 -1.89
N ASP A 212 16.00 6.47 -0.66
CA ASP A 212 15.26 6.98 0.48
C ASP A 212 15.90 8.30 0.90
N ALA A 213 15.11 9.19 1.49
CA ALA A 213 15.56 10.50 1.93
C ALA A 213 15.12 10.76 3.37
N SER A 214 15.94 11.55 4.07
CA SER A 214 15.66 12.03 5.42
C SER A 214 15.98 13.51 5.49
N TRP A 215 15.14 14.28 6.18
CA TRP A 215 15.42 15.68 6.44
C TRP A 215 14.76 16.14 7.73
N VAL A 216 15.23 17.28 8.23
CA VAL A 216 14.77 17.89 9.47
C VAL A 216 13.92 19.11 9.13
N VAL A 217 12.85 19.31 9.91
CA VAL A 217 11.90 20.41 9.75
C VAL A 217 11.56 21.04 11.09
N VAL A 218 11.23 22.32 11.08
CA VAL A 218 10.62 22.98 12.24
C VAL A 218 9.10 22.76 12.16
N PRO A 219 8.43 22.24 13.22
CA PRO A 219 7.00 21.97 13.15
C PRO A 219 6.17 23.25 13.00
N THR A 220 5.58 23.44 11.83
CA THR A 220 4.53 24.45 11.59
C THR A 220 3.16 23.78 11.54
N PRO A 221 2.04 24.52 11.65
CA PRO A 221 0.71 23.94 11.49
C PRO A 221 0.51 23.17 10.18
N GLN A 222 1.15 23.61 9.08
CA GLN A 222 1.06 22.89 7.80
C GLN A 222 1.86 21.58 7.83
N ILE A 223 3.06 21.57 8.41
CA ILE A 223 3.89 20.36 8.55
C ILE A 223 3.24 19.37 9.52
N ALA A 224 2.61 19.87 10.60
CA ALA A 224 1.84 19.07 11.52
C ALA A 224 0.61 18.41 10.87
N ALA A 225 0.13 18.90 9.73
CA ALA A 225 -0.96 18.25 9.02
C ALA A 225 -0.50 17.03 8.19
N LEU A 226 0.80 16.92 7.87
CA LEU A 226 1.40 15.84 7.08
C LEU A 226 1.36 14.50 7.81
N ARG A 227 1.33 13.42 7.03
CA ARG A 227 1.16 12.05 7.51
C ARG A 227 1.96 11.08 6.66
N ALA A 228 2.18 9.89 7.20
CA ALA A 228 2.64 8.76 6.40
C ALA A 228 1.71 8.51 5.19
N GLY A 229 2.30 8.28 4.02
CA GLY A 229 1.63 8.16 2.73
C GLY A 229 1.28 9.48 2.04
N ASP A 230 1.60 10.65 2.63
CA ASP A 230 1.49 11.90 1.89
C ASP A 230 2.68 12.04 0.92
N ILE A 231 2.38 12.53 -0.28
CA ILE A 231 3.38 12.77 -1.32
C ILE A 231 3.80 14.23 -1.26
N VAL A 232 5.09 14.47 -1.11
CA VAL A 232 5.70 15.80 -1.00
C VAL A 232 6.80 15.94 -2.04
N ARG A 233 7.11 17.18 -2.41
CA ARG A 233 8.24 17.51 -3.28
C ARG A 233 9.41 17.95 -2.43
N VAL A 234 10.63 17.55 -2.79
CA VAL A 234 11.84 18.10 -2.20
C VAL A 234 12.71 18.68 -3.30
N ASP A 235 12.96 19.98 -3.20
CA ASP A 235 13.83 20.74 -4.07
C ASP A 235 15.11 21.12 -3.31
N ARG A 236 16.27 20.84 -3.91
CA ARG A 236 17.59 21.30 -3.41
C ARG A 236 18.42 21.87 -4.52
N ALA A 237 18.92 23.07 -4.33
CA ALA A 237 19.91 23.67 -5.20
C ALA A 237 21.29 23.10 -4.88
N ARG A 238 21.95 22.52 -5.88
CA ARG A 238 23.37 22.20 -5.84
C ARG A 238 24.10 23.26 -6.66
N ASN A 239 24.80 24.15 -5.97
CA ASN A 239 25.61 25.21 -6.57
C ASN A 239 27.11 24.86 -6.44
N PRO A 240 27.69 24.11 -7.40
CA PRO A 240 29.10 23.78 -7.35
C PRO A 240 29.97 25.01 -7.66
N VAL A 241 31.19 25.04 -7.11
CA VAL A 241 32.20 26.07 -7.42
C VAL A 241 32.60 26.06 -8.91
N VAL A 242 32.50 24.89 -9.55
CA VAL A 242 32.79 24.69 -10.98
C VAL A 242 31.63 23.92 -11.61
N GLY A 243 31.09 24.45 -12.71
CA GLY A 243 29.98 23.85 -13.46
C GLY A 243 28.66 24.60 -13.30
N ALA A 244 27.64 24.17 -14.06
CA ALA A 244 26.31 24.75 -13.96
C ALA A 244 25.62 24.29 -12.66
N PRO A 245 24.82 25.17 -12.02
CA PRO A 245 23.97 24.77 -10.90
C PRO A 245 22.98 23.71 -11.36
N THR A 246 22.75 22.72 -10.51
CA THR A 246 21.78 21.64 -10.76
C THR A 246 20.78 21.59 -9.62
N THR A 247 19.52 21.29 -9.93
CA THR A 247 18.49 21.14 -8.90
C THR A 247 18.18 19.66 -8.70
N TRP A 248 18.27 19.21 -7.45
CA TRP A 248 17.67 17.95 -7.03
C TRP A 248 16.18 18.21 -6.83
N SER A 249 15.33 17.62 -7.66
CA SER A 249 13.89 17.84 -7.60
C SER A 249 13.16 16.52 -7.81
N TYR A 250 12.63 15.96 -6.72
CA TYR A 250 11.96 14.66 -6.73
C TYR A 250 10.73 14.69 -5.84
N LEU A 251 9.77 13.82 -6.14
CA LEU A 251 8.68 13.51 -5.24
C LEU A 251 9.11 12.39 -4.28
N TYR A 252 8.61 12.50 -3.06
CA TYR A 252 8.84 11.57 -1.98
C TYR A 252 7.51 11.24 -1.32
N GLU A 253 7.37 9.98 -0.92
CA GLU A 253 6.26 9.55 -0.09
C GLU A 253 6.73 9.39 1.35
N ILE A 254 6.06 10.07 2.27
CA ILE A 254 6.43 10.07 3.69
C ILE A 254 6.19 8.67 4.26
N GLU A 255 7.22 8.09 4.87
CA GLU A 255 7.12 6.82 5.60
C GLU A 255 6.87 7.08 7.08
N THR A 256 7.66 7.97 7.67
CA THR A 256 7.56 8.32 9.09
C THR A 256 7.83 9.80 9.32
N ILE A 257 7.17 10.34 10.35
CA ILE A 257 7.45 11.65 10.92
C ILE A 257 7.70 11.41 12.40
N SER A 258 8.85 11.81 12.91
CA SER A 258 9.23 11.59 14.29
C SER A 258 9.96 12.78 14.87
N GLY A 259 9.80 13.02 16.17
CA GLY A 259 10.47 14.12 16.85
C GLY A 259 9.90 14.38 18.24
N PRO A 260 10.58 15.20 19.05
CA PRO A 260 10.07 15.63 20.35
C PRO A 260 8.81 16.50 20.19
N LEU A 261 8.04 16.60 21.28
CA LEU A 261 6.86 17.48 21.35
C LEU A 261 7.24 18.95 21.14
N LEU A 262 8.42 19.33 21.63
CA LEU A 262 9.02 20.65 21.46
C LEU A 262 10.38 20.47 20.81
N GLY A 263 10.52 20.89 19.55
CA GLY A 263 11.77 20.81 18.81
C GLY A 263 11.58 20.43 17.35
N PRO A 264 12.67 20.28 16.60
CA PRO A 264 12.62 19.90 15.19
C PRO A 264 12.14 18.45 15.02
N TRP A 265 11.44 18.17 13.92
CA TRP A 265 11.02 16.83 13.53
C TRP A 265 11.88 16.32 12.38
N THR A 266 12.06 15.01 12.34
CA THR A 266 12.69 14.28 11.25
C THR A 266 11.62 13.60 10.42
N ILE A 267 11.64 13.86 9.11
CA ILE A 267 10.82 13.17 8.13
C ILE A 267 11.70 12.14 7.42
N GLN A 268 11.24 10.90 7.37
CA GLN A 268 11.82 9.85 6.54
C GLN A 268 10.84 9.52 5.43
N ALA A 269 11.34 9.44 4.20
CA ALA A 269 10.51 9.25 3.03
C ALA A 269 11.21 8.39 1.97
N SER A 270 10.42 7.68 1.16
CA SER A 270 10.92 6.91 0.03
C SER A 270 10.67 7.67 -1.28
N HIS A 271 11.54 7.49 -2.27
CA HIS A 271 11.38 8.10 -3.59
C HIS A 271 10.04 7.70 -4.21
N HIS A 272 9.21 8.68 -4.59
CA HIS A 272 7.97 8.46 -5.32
C HIS A 272 8.20 8.73 -6.82
N PRO A 273 8.40 7.68 -7.64
CA PRO A 273 8.82 7.84 -9.03
C PRO A 273 7.69 8.37 -9.92
N VAL A 274 7.99 9.38 -10.72
CA VAL A 274 7.06 9.96 -11.71
C VAL A 274 7.66 9.98 -13.11
N ASN A 275 6.81 9.99 -14.13
CA ASN A 275 7.21 10.24 -15.52
C ASN A 275 7.43 11.74 -15.78
N ASP A 276 7.79 12.10 -17.02
CA ASP A 276 8.01 13.48 -17.43
C ASP A 276 6.75 14.37 -17.32
N ALA A 277 5.57 13.77 -17.33
CA ALA A 277 4.29 14.45 -17.11
C ALA A 277 3.93 14.61 -15.62
N GLY A 278 4.74 14.10 -14.68
CA GLY A 278 4.48 14.15 -13.25
C GLY A 278 3.50 13.09 -12.74
N SER A 279 3.13 12.10 -13.54
CA SER A 279 2.24 10.99 -13.16
C SER A 279 3.02 9.87 -12.48
N SER A 280 2.44 9.23 -11.46
CA SER A 280 3.09 8.14 -10.72
C SER A 280 3.39 6.93 -11.60
N LEU A 281 4.66 6.53 -11.69
CA LEU A 281 5.06 5.33 -12.43
C LEU A 281 4.47 4.06 -11.79
N LEU A 282 4.35 4.02 -10.46
CA LEU A 282 3.72 2.90 -9.75
C LEU A 282 2.23 2.79 -10.12
N ALA A 283 1.51 3.91 -10.11
CA ALA A 283 0.08 3.92 -10.43
C ALA A 283 -0.19 3.54 -11.89
N LEU A 284 0.63 4.05 -12.83
CA LEU A 284 0.53 3.72 -14.24
C LEU A 284 0.71 2.22 -14.50
N GLU A 285 1.72 1.60 -13.89
CA GLU A 285 1.98 0.17 -14.08
C GLU A 285 0.91 -0.71 -13.44
N VAL A 286 0.43 -0.37 -12.25
CA VAL A 286 -0.63 -1.15 -11.57
C VAL A 286 -1.98 -0.98 -12.27
N ALA A 287 -2.32 0.24 -12.71
CA ALA A 287 -3.56 0.48 -13.46
C ALA A 287 -3.53 -0.18 -14.85
N GLY A 288 -2.36 -0.22 -15.50
CA GLY A 288 -2.14 -0.87 -16.79
C GLY A 288 -1.97 -2.38 -16.73
N ALA A 289 -1.85 -2.96 -15.53
CA ALA A 289 -1.74 -4.41 -15.35
C ALA A 289 -3.06 -5.10 -15.74
N ALA A 290 -2.98 -6.06 -16.66
CA ALA A 290 -4.11 -6.79 -17.18
C ALA A 290 -3.84 -8.30 -17.16
N VAL A 291 -4.92 -9.07 -17.08
CA VAL A 291 -4.88 -10.53 -17.26
C VAL A 291 -4.55 -10.83 -18.73
N ALA A 292 -3.78 -11.89 -18.97
CA ALA A 292 -3.34 -12.31 -20.29
C ALA A 292 -4.47 -12.92 -21.14
#